data_AF-A0A3M1GVS3-F1
#
_entry.id   AF-A0A3M1GVS3-F1
#
_cell.length_a   1.000
_cell.length_b   1.000
_cell.length_c   1.000
_cell.angle_alpha   90.00
_cell.angle_beta   90.00
_cell.angle_gamma   90.00
#
_symmetry.space_group_name_H-M   'P 1'
#
loop_
_entity.id
_entity.type
_entity.pdbx_description
1 polymer ?
#
loop_
_entity_poly.entity_id
_entity_poly.type
_entity_poly.pdbx_seq_one_letter_code
_entity_poly.pdbx_strand_id
1 'polypeptide(L)'
;MGCLGVLLLFRGQGAPLFAAGEQVYLEPETFLAQSFTTEPEKKVLWLTPPLKARIREILGHDYPGLRLRYWAAGNRTAWILEEIGKTRPITAGFVVEDGRLVDMKVLIYRESHGWEVRYPFFTDQFSGATLEEGSTRLDRSIDGISGATLSVNALTRLARLALALHQEVTP
;
A
#
# COMPACT_ATOMS: atom_id res chain seq x y z
N MET A 1 -26.58 65.89 -19.28
CA MET A 1 -27.45 64.71 -19.53
C MET A 1 -26.75 63.83 -20.54
N GLY A 2 -26.29 62.64 -20.12
CA GLY A 2 -25.60 61.68 -20.97
C GLY A 2 -25.15 60.49 -20.12
N CYS A 3 -26.05 59.51 -20.00
CA CYS A 3 -25.87 58.22 -19.32
C CYS A 3 -24.59 57.51 -19.78
N LEU A 4 -23.74 57.04 -18.87
CA LEU A 4 -23.76 55.73 -18.21
C LEU A 4 -23.59 54.55 -19.18
N GLY A 5 -22.47 53.84 -19.04
CA GLY A 5 -22.23 52.57 -19.72
C GLY A 5 -20.80 52.05 -19.54
N VAL A 6 -20.35 51.85 -18.29
CA VAL A 6 -19.10 51.12 -18.04
C VAL A 6 -19.41 49.63 -18.10
N LEU A 7 -18.99 48.97 -19.17
CA LEU A 7 -19.05 47.53 -19.35
C LEU A 7 -17.94 46.88 -18.50
N LEU A 8 -18.30 46.42 -17.29
CA LEU A 8 -17.41 45.60 -16.45
C LEU A 8 -17.39 44.17 -17.00
N LEU A 9 -16.41 43.87 -17.84
CA LEU A 9 -16.04 42.49 -18.17
C LEU A 9 -15.36 41.86 -16.94
N PHE A 10 -16.11 41.09 -16.17
CA PHE A 10 -15.55 40.18 -15.17
C PHE A 10 -14.78 39.06 -15.89
N ARG A 11 -13.47 39.26 -16.08
CA ARG A 11 -12.53 38.16 -16.34
C ARG A 11 -12.35 37.38 -15.05
N GLY A 12 -12.64 36.08 -15.14
CA GLY A 12 -12.82 35.18 -14.01
C GLY A 12 -11.56 34.82 -13.24
N GLN A 13 -11.77 34.02 -12.19
CA GLN A 13 -10.76 33.15 -11.62
C GLN A 13 -11.47 31.85 -11.21
N GLY A 14 -11.50 30.87 -12.12
CA GLY A 14 -11.77 29.50 -11.72
C GLY A 14 -10.61 29.05 -10.85
N ALA A 15 -10.87 28.73 -9.58
CA ALA A 15 -9.86 28.17 -8.70
C ALA A 15 -9.30 26.88 -9.34
N PRO A 16 -7.97 26.68 -9.38
CA PRO A 16 -7.43 25.42 -9.85
C PRO A 16 -7.93 24.32 -8.91
N LEU A 17 -8.63 23.33 -9.48
CA LEU A 17 -8.91 22.08 -8.79
C LEU A 17 -7.54 21.40 -8.60
N PHE A 18 -7.01 21.40 -7.37
CA PHE A 18 -5.83 20.61 -7.05
C PHE A 18 -6.21 19.14 -7.18
N ALA A 19 -5.99 18.55 -8.36
CA ALA A 19 -5.91 17.11 -8.48
C ALA A 19 -4.73 16.69 -7.60
N ALA A 20 -4.98 15.89 -6.56
CA ALA A 20 -3.90 15.23 -5.84
C ALA A 20 -3.10 14.41 -6.86
N GLY A 21 -1.91 14.90 -7.18
CA GLY A 21 -1.01 14.26 -8.13
C GLY A 21 -0.46 12.97 -7.54
N GLU A 22 -0.10 12.03 -8.42
CA GLU A 22 0.71 10.88 -8.02
C GLU A 22 2.03 11.37 -7.43
N GLN A 23 2.36 10.88 -6.23
CA GLN A 23 3.62 11.15 -5.56
C GLN A 23 4.38 9.84 -5.41
N VAL A 24 5.53 9.74 -6.07
CA VAL A 24 6.47 8.63 -5.88
C VAL A 24 7.41 9.01 -4.74
N TYR A 25 7.30 8.31 -3.61
CA TYR A 25 8.17 8.50 -2.45
C TYR A 25 9.42 7.62 -2.52
N LEU A 26 9.29 6.43 -3.11
CA LEU A 26 10.38 5.51 -3.36
C LEU A 26 10.03 4.66 -4.58
N GLU A 27 10.93 4.62 -5.56
CA GLU A 27 10.74 3.78 -6.74
C GLU A 27 10.70 2.29 -6.33
N PRO A 28 9.79 1.48 -6.88
CA PRO A 28 9.69 0.06 -6.54
C PRO A 28 10.99 -0.71 -6.75
N GLU A 29 11.73 -0.42 -7.82
CA GLU A 29 13.04 -1.02 -8.10
C GLU A 29 14.08 -0.63 -7.04
N THR A 30 14.02 0.61 -6.54
CA THR A 30 14.91 1.07 -5.47
C THR A 30 14.56 0.39 -4.15
N PHE A 31 13.28 0.24 -3.84
CA PHE A 31 12.82 -0.54 -2.68
C PHE A 31 13.34 -1.98 -2.74
N LEU A 32 13.21 -2.64 -3.89
CA LEU A 32 13.71 -4.01 -4.07
C LEU A 32 15.23 -4.10 -3.90
N ALA A 33 15.98 -3.16 -4.49
CA ALA A 33 17.43 -3.10 -4.33
C ALA A 33 17.87 -2.90 -2.87
N GLN A 34 17.11 -2.13 -2.08
CA GLN A 34 17.36 -1.93 -0.65
C GLN A 34 16.94 -3.14 0.21
N SER A 35 16.04 -3.99 -0.29
CA SER A 35 15.43 -5.09 0.46
C SER A 35 16.28 -6.35 0.51
N PHE A 36 17.32 -6.48 -0.31
CA PHE A 36 18.13 -7.70 -0.42
C PHE A 36 19.62 -7.39 -0.48
N THR A 37 20.42 -8.24 0.18
CA THR A 37 21.90 -8.18 0.12
C THR A 37 22.45 -8.89 -1.12
N THR A 38 21.67 -9.82 -1.68
CA THR A 38 21.98 -10.57 -2.90
C THR A 38 20.88 -10.36 -3.93
N GLU A 39 21.18 -10.51 -5.22
CA GLU A 39 20.17 -10.40 -6.27
C GLU A 39 19.01 -11.39 -6.01
N PRO A 40 17.76 -10.91 -5.83
CA PRO A 40 16.63 -11.78 -5.58
C PRO A 40 16.07 -12.39 -6.88
N GLU A 41 15.53 -13.59 -6.79
CA GLU A 41 14.80 -14.20 -7.90
C GLU A 41 13.41 -13.58 -8.03
N LYS A 42 13.07 -13.07 -9.21
CA LYS A 42 11.72 -12.64 -9.55
C LYS A 42 10.83 -13.84 -9.86
N LYS A 43 9.82 -14.07 -9.02
CA LYS A 43 8.90 -15.21 -9.09
C LYS A 43 7.46 -14.77 -9.32
N VAL A 44 6.61 -15.74 -9.64
CA VAL A 44 5.18 -15.56 -9.89
C VAL A 44 4.40 -16.55 -9.05
N LEU A 45 3.45 -16.06 -8.27
CA LEU A 45 2.46 -16.84 -7.53
C LEU A 45 1.13 -16.81 -8.25
N TRP A 46 0.62 -17.98 -8.66
CA TRP A 46 -0.72 -18.11 -9.23
C TRP A 46 -1.77 -18.18 -8.13
N LEU A 47 -2.83 -17.40 -8.25
CA LEU A 47 -3.87 -17.29 -7.23
C LEU A 47 -4.93 -18.37 -7.43
N THR A 48 -4.74 -19.49 -6.72
CA THR A 48 -5.69 -20.61 -6.68
C THR A 48 -7.03 -20.19 -6.04
N PRO A 49 -8.14 -20.91 -6.27
CA PRO A 49 -9.41 -20.57 -5.62
C PRO A 49 -9.35 -20.49 -4.08
N PRO A 50 -8.68 -21.44 -3.36
CA PRO A 50 -8.50 -21.31 -1.91
C PRO A 50 -7.72 -20.06 -1.51
N LEU A 51 -6.63 -19.75 -2.21
CA LEU A 51 -5.84 -18.55 -1.94
C LEU A 51 -6.66 -17.27 -2.20
N LYS A 52 -7.45 -17.22 -3.29
CA LYS A 52 -8.34 -16.08 -3.55
C LYS A 52 -9.38 -15.89 -2.46
N ALA A 53 -9.94 -16.97 -1.90
CA ALA A 53 -10.86 -16.87 -0.78
C ALA A 53 -10.18 -16.28 0.46
N ARG A 54 -8.95 -16.72 0.76
CA ARG A 54 -8.14 -16.18 1.86
C ARG A 54 -7.78 -14.69 1.64
N ILE A 55 -7.40 -14.30 0.43
CA ILE A 55 -7.13 -12.90 0.09
C ILE A 55 -8.40 -12.05 0.26
N ARG A 56 -9.57 -12.55 -0.15
CA ARG A 56 -10.85 -11.87 0.02
C ARG A 56 -11.19 -11.63 1.48
N GLU A 57 -10.91 -12.59 2.36
CA GLU A 57 -11.08 -12.42 3.81
C GLU A 57 -10.22 -11.27 4.36
N ILE A 58 -8.98 -11.14 3.87
CA ILE A 58 -8.04 -10.10 4.30
C ILE A 58 -8.43 -8.73 3.76
N LEU A 59 -8.70 -8.63 2.46
CA LEU A 59 -8.95 -7.36 1.77
C LEU A 59 -10.41 -6.87 1.93
N GLY A 60 -11.36 -7.79 2.08
CA GLY A 60 -12.79 -7.52 2.08
C GLY A 60 -13.42 -7.46 0.69
N HIS A 61 -12.64 -7.70 -0.37
CA HIS A 61 -13.10 -7.77 -1.76
C HIS A 61 -12.26 -8.76 -2.57
N ASP A 62 -12.70 -9.08 -3.78
CA ASP A 62 -11.95 -9.97 -4.67
C ASP A 62 -10.65 -9.31 -5.15
N TYR A 63 -9.58 -10.10 -5.23
CA TYR A 63 -8.35 -9.68 -5.89
C TYR A 63 -8.52 -9.76 -7.41
N PRO A 64 -8.27 -8.68 -8.17
CA PRO A 64 -8.57 -8.64 -9.61
C PRO A 64 -7.61 -9.50 -10.44
N GLY A 65 -6.40 -9.77 -9.94
CA GLY A 65 -5.38 -10.54 -10.66
C GLY A 65 -5.59 -12.06 -10.64
N LEU A 66 -4.97 -12.73 -11.61
CA LEU A 66 -4.80 -14.20 -11.61
C LEU A 66 -3.49 -14.63 -10.95
N ARG A 67 -2.54 -13.71 -10.83
CA ARG A 67 -1.19 -13.97 -10.33
C ARG A 67 -0.58 -12.73 -9.72
N LEU A 68 0.36 -12.94 -8.80
CA LEU A 68 1.19 -11.92 -8.17
C LEU A 68 2.65 -12.14 -8.51
N ARG A 69 3.40 -11.06 -8.70
CA ARG A 69 4.85 -11.12 -8.78
C ARG A 69 5.43 -10.85 -7.40
N TYR A 70 6.50 -11.55 -7.08
CA TYR A 70 7.26 -11.34 -5.86
C TYR A 70 8.74 -11.58 -6.11
N TRP A 71 9.57 -11.15 -5.18
CA TRP A 71 11.01 -11.34 -5.22
C TRP A 71 11.42 -12.16 -4.02
N ALA A 72 12.33 -13.12 -4.20
CA ALA A 72 12.73 -14.00 -3.11
C ALA A 72 14.23 -14.31 -3.13
N ALA A 73 14.81 -14.40 -1.93
CA ALA A 73 16.15 -14.91 -1.69
C ALA A 73 16.14 -15.70 -0.37
N GLY A 74 16.36 -17.01 -0.43
CA GLY A 74 16.20 -17.89 0.74
C GLY A 74 14.79 -17.82 1.32
N ASN A 75 14.68 -17.54 2.63
CA ASN A 75 13.41 -17.37 3.33
C ASN A 75 12.92 -15.91 3.39
N ARG A 76 13.54 -14.99 2.62
CA ARG A 76 13.10 -13.61 2.50
C ARG A 76 12.27 -13.44 1.23
N THR A 77 11.11 -12.82 1.35
CA THR A 77 10.28 -12.40 0.21
C THR A 77 9.98 -10.91 0.26
N ALA A 78 9.94 -10.26 -0.91
CA ALA A 78 9.47 -8.90 -1.06
C ALA A 78 8.25 -8.83 -1.98
N TRP A 79 7.27 -8.02 -1.58
CA TRP A 79 5.99 -7.84 -2.23
C TRP A 79 5.76 -6.35 -2.48
N ILE A 80 5.33 -6.01 -3.70
CA ILE A 80 4.81 -4.69 -4.03
C ILE A 80 3.32 -4.86 -4.28
N LEU A 81 2.52 -4.31 -3.38
CA LEU A 81 1.07 -4.49 -3.35
C LEU A 81 0.37 -3.13 -3.40
N GLU A 82 -0.88 -3.13 -3.84
CA GLU A 82 -1.70 -1.92 -3.89
C GLU A 82 -3.11 -2.16 -3.34
N GLU A 83 -3.65 -1.14 -2.69
CA GLU A 83 -5.01 -1.13 -2.15
C GLU A 83 -5.61 0.26 -2.28
N ILE A 84 -6.91 0.35 -2.52
CA ILE A 84 -7.62 1.63 -2.51
C ILE A 84 -7.70 2.14 -1.07
N GLY A 85 -7.21 3.37 -0.85
CA GLY A 85 -7.41 4.07 0.42
C GLY A 85 -8.86 4.51 0.55
N LYS A 86 -9.12 5.73 0.07
CA LYS A 86 -10.47 6.32 -0.04
C LYS A 86 -11.01 6.25 -1.46
N THR A 87 -10.18 6.61 -2.45
CA THR A 87 -10.57 6.75 -3.86
C THR A 87 -9.49 6.35 -4.86
N ARG A 88 -8.23 6.28 -4.44
CA ARG A 88 -7.05 6.06 -5.28
C ARG A 88 -6.16 4.99 -4.65
N PRO A 89 -5.38 4.25 -5.47
CA PRO A 89 -4.52 3.20 -4.95
C PRO A 89 -3.30 3.77 -4.23
N ILE A 90 -2.99 3.15 -3.09
CA ILE A 90 -1.75 3.30 -2.34
C ILE A 90 -0.88 2.10 -2.68
N THR A 91 0.31 2.33 -3.22
CA THR A 91 1.28 1.27 -3.53
C THR A 91 2.30 1.19 -2.40
N ALA A 92 2.48 0.01 -1.82
CA ALA A 92 3.39 -0.23 -0.71
C ALA A 92 4.26 -1.47 -0.96
N GLY A 93 5.50 -1.38 -0.49
CA GLY A 93 6.48 -2.46 -0.46
C GLY A 93 6.49 -3.11 0.91
N PHE A 94 6.57 -4.44 0.95
CA PHE A 94 6.66 -5.24 2.16
C PHE A 94 7.79 -6.25 2.02
N VAL A 95 8.62 -6.37 3.04
CA VAL A 95 9.62 -7.43 3.15
C VAL A 95 9.20 -8.33 4.31
N VAL A 96 9.11 -9.63 4.02
CA VAL A 96 8.79 -10.67 5.00
C VAL A 96 9.94 -11.66 5.04
N GLU A 97 10.41 -11.99 6.23
CA GLU A 97 11.50 -12.92 6.49
C GLU A 97 11.16 -13.73 7.75
N ASP A 98 11.34 -15.04 7.70
CA ASP A 98 11.04 -15.95 8.81
C ASP A 98 9.63 -15.78 9.38
N GLY A 99 8.64 -15.58 8.48
CA GLY A 99 7.23 -15.39 8.82
C GLY A 99 6.89 -14.04 9.47
N ARG A 100 7.82 -13.08 9.51
CA ARG A 100 7.64 -11.77 10.13
C ARG A 100 7.85 -10.64 9.13
N LEU A 101 7.08 -9.56 9.29
CA LEU A 101 7.35 -8.32 8.56
C LEU A 101 8.66 -7.71 9.07
N VAL A 102 9.63 -7.50 8.17
CA VAL A 102 10.92 -6.88 8.50
C VAL A 102 11.02 -5.44 8.00
N ASP A 103 10.31 -5.09 6.93
CA ASP A 103 10.20 -3.71 6.46
C ASP A 103 8.86 -3.48 5.74
N MET A 104 8.37 -2.25 5.83
CA MET A 104 7.21 -1.77 5.09
C MET A 104 7.46 -0.33 4.68
N LYS A 105 7.25 -0.01 3.39
CA LYS A 105 7.37 1.36 2.89
C LYS A 105 6.21 1.71 1.98
N VAL A 106 5.69 2.93 2.11
CA VAL A 106 4.78 3.51 1.10
C VAL A 106 5.63 3.98 -0.07
N LEU A 107 5.37 3.43 -1.26
CA LEU A 107 6.17 3.67 -2.46
C LEU A 107 5.56 4.76 -3.33
N ILE A 108 4.27 4.63 -3.63
CA ILE A 108 3.54 5.56 -4.50
C ILE A 108 2.19 5.89 -3.86
N TYR A 109 1.90 7.18 -3.73
CA TYR A 109 0.72 7.69 -3.04
C TYR A 109 -0.07 8.63 -3.93
N ARG A 110 -1.39 8.45 -3.98
CA ARG A 110 -2.29 9.14 -4.92
C ARG A 110 -3.53 9.75 -4.26
N GLU A 111 -3.66 9.59 -2.95
CA GLU A 111 -4.78 10.20 -2.20
C GLU A 111 -4.47 11.65 -1.86
N SER A 112 -5.52 12.44 -1.62
CA SER A 112 -5.38 13.85 -1.24
C SER A 112 -4.98 14.06 0.21
N HIS A 113 -5.28 13.10 1.09
CA HIS A 113 -5.05 13.18 2.54
C HIS A 113 -4.54 11.85 3.06
N GLY A 114 -4.00 11.84 4.27
CA GLY A 114 -3.52 10.63 4.93
C GLY A 114 -2.12 10.19 4.48
N TRP A 115 -1.37 11.07 3.83
CA TRP A 115 0.01 10.81 3.38
C TRP A 115 0.99 10.65 4.55
N GLU A 116 0.57 11.00 5.77
CA GLU A 116 1.31 10.82 7.01
C GLU A 116 1.66 9.34 7.27
N VAL A 117 0.90 8.40 6.70
CA VAL A 117 1.20 6.94 6.74
C VAL A 117 2.54 6.56 6.09
N ARG A 118 3.21 7.46 5.37
CA ARG A 118 4.54 7.17 4.81
C ARG A 118 5.67 7.25 5.84
N TYR A 119 5.42 7.82 7.02
CA TYR A 119 6.47 8.12 7.98
C TYR A 119 6.78 6.97 8.94
N PRO A 120 8.02 6.91 9.49
CA PRO A 120 8.46 5.85 10.40
C PRO A 120 7.55 5.60 11.59
N PHE A 121 6.97 6.64 12.20
CA PHE A 121 6.08 6.48 13.35
C PHE A 121 4.86 5.59 13.06
N PHE A 122 4.48 5.44 11.79
CA PHE A 122 3.44 4.53 11.35
C PHE A 122 4.01 3.22 10.81
N THR A 123 4.96 3.29 9.85
CA THR A 123 5.48 2.08 9.18
C THR A 123 6.24 1.15 10.12
N ASP A 124 6.93 1.69 11.13
CA ASP A 124 7.75 0.89 12.04
C ASP A 124 6.91 0.04 12.99
N GLN A 125 5.62 0.37 13.18
CA GLN A 125 4.69 -0.42 13.98
C GLN A 125 4.50 -1.85 13.42
N PHE A 126 4.73 -2.03 12.12
CA PHE A 126 4.62 -3.33 11.43
C PHE A 126 5.88 -4.19 11.60
N SER A 127 7.00 -3.62 12.06
CA SER A 127 8.24 -4.36 12.20
C SER A 127 8.12 -5.48 13.25
N GLY A 128 8.49 -6.69 12.85
CA GLY A 128 8.36 -7.92 13.61
C GLY A 128 6.93 -8.48 13.71
N ALA A 129 5.94 -7.86 13.07
CA ALA A 129 4.56 -8.34 13.14
C ALA A 129 4.38 -9.67 12.40
N THR A 130 3.49 -10.51 12.91
CA THR A 130 3.10 -11.80 12.30
C THR A 130 1.59 -11.90 12.17
N LEU A 131 1.10 -12.95 11.51
CA LEU A 131 -0.28 -13.37 11.68
C LEU A 131 -0.44 -14.15 12.98
N GLU A 132 -1.58 -14.00 13.63
CA GLU A 132 -2.03 -14.88 14.70
C GLU A 132 -2.20 -16.32 14.17
N GLU A 133 -1.94 -17.32 15.02
CA GLU A 133 -2.06 -18.72 14.64
C GLU A 133 -3.50 -19.07 14.20
N GLY A 134 -3.65 -19.67 13.02
CA GLY A 134 -4.96 -20.03 12.45
C GLY A 134 -5.87 -18.84 12.09
N SER A 135 -5.33 -17.62 12.05
CA SER A 135 -6.08 -16.38 11.86
C SER A 135 -5.46 -15.53 10.75
N THR A 136 -6.25 -14.62 10.17
CA THR A 136 -5.75 -13.61 9.22
C THR A 136 -5.41 -12.29 9.91
N ARG A 137 -5.53 -12.19 11.24
CA ARG A 137 -5.25 -10.97 12.01
C ARG A 137 -3.76 -10.86 12.35
N LEU A 138 -3.29 -9.63 12.56
CA LEU A 138 -1.94 -9.40 13.08
C LEU A 138 -1.86 -9.77 14.56
N ASP A 139 -0.67 -10.16 15.01
CA ASP A 139 -0.33 -10.41 16.42
C ASP A 139 -0.36 -9.16 17.32
N ARG A 140 -0.62 -7.99 16.73
CA ARG A 140 -0.63 -6.68 17.40
C ARG A 140 -1.64 -5.74 16.77
N SER A 141 -1.94 -4.67 17.51
CA SER A 141 -2.70 -3.54 16.99
C SER A 141 -1.76 -2.54 16.31
N ILE A 142 -2.29 -1.83 15.31
CA ILE A 142 -1.62 -0.71 14.64
C ILE A 142 -2.37 0.55 15.01
N ASP A 143 -1.65 1.50 15.60
CA ASP A 143 -2.19 2.80 15.98
C ASP A 143 -2.58 3.58 14.73
N GLY A 144 -3.78 4.15 14.78
CA GLY A 144 -4.29 4.99 13.71
C GLY A 144 -3.64 6.36 13.67
N ILE A 145 -3.87 7.06 12.56
CA ILE A 145 -3.53 8.46 12.37
C ILE A 145 -4.84 9.22 12.17
N SER A 146 -5.06 10.27 12.96
CA SER A 146 -6.22 11.15 12.84
C SER A 146 -6.32 11.70 11.42
N GLY A 147 -7.49 11.51 10.79
CA GLY A 147 -7.73 11.95 9.41
C GLY A 147 -7.19 11.03 8.31
N ALA A 148 -6.48 9.94 8.65
CA ALA A 148 -5.92 8.98 7.69
C ALA A 148 -6.47 7.54 7.86
N THR A 149 -7.59 7.36 8.56
CA THR A 149 -8.14 6.04 8.91
C THR A 149 -8.26 5.08 7.71
N LEU A 150 -8.67 5.58 6.54
CA LEU A 150 -8.81 4.73 5.34
C LEU A 150 -7.46 4.27 4.79
N SER A 151 -6.46 5.15 4.79
CA SER A 151 -5.08 4.81 4.39
C SER A 151 -4.45 3.82 5.37
N VAL A 152 -4.65 4.03 6.67
CA VAL A 152 -4.23 3.09 7.73
C VAL A 152 -4.84 1.72 7.49
N ASN A 153 -6.16 1.64 7.30
CA ASN A 153 -6.85 0.37 7.07
C ASN A 153 -6.36 -0.33 5.79
N ALA A 154 -6.17 0.41 4.70
CA ALA A 154 -5.65 -0.13 3.45
C ALA A 154 -4.28 -0.77 3.65
N LEU A 155 -3.34 -0.04 4.27
CA LEU A 155 -1.98 -0.51 4.51
C LEU A 155 -1.93 -1.68 5.50
N THR A 156 -2.77 -1.68 6.53
CA THR A 156 -2.88 -2.81 7.47
C THR A 156 -3.40 -4.07 6.78
N ARG A 157 -4.35 -3.96 5.85
CA ARG A 157 -4.80 -5.10 5.03
C ARG A 157 -3.69 -5.60 4.11
N LEU A 158 -2.92 -4.71 3.49
CA LEU A 158 -1.78 -5.10 2.66
C LEU A 158 -0.66 -5.78 3.47
N ALA A 159 -0.40 -5.34 4.70
CA ALA A 159 0.57 -6.00 5.58
C ALA A 159 0.14 -7.44 5.92
N ARG A 160 -1.13 -7.64 6.28
CA ARG A 160 -1.72 -8.97 6.49
C ARG A 160 -1.64 -9.82 5.24
N LEU A 161 -1.90 -9.23 4.07
CA LEU A 161 -1.81 -9.91 2.79
C LEU A 161 -0.37 -10.35 2.50
N ALA A 162 0.63 -9.50 2.68
CA ALA A 162 2.03 -9.85 2.46
C ALA A 162 2.47 -11.04 3.32
N LEU A 163 2.08 -11.07 4.61
CA LEU A 163 2.34 -12.21 5.50
C LEU A 163 1.63 -13.49 5.05
N ALA A 164 0.37 -13.39 4.64
CA ALA A 164 -0.38 -14.54 4.13
C ALA A 164 0.25 -15.10 2.86
N LEU A 165 0.63 -14.23 1.92
CA LEU A 165 1.29 -14.62 0.67
C LEU A 165 2.67 -15.23 0.90
N HIS A 166 3.42 -14.74 1.88
CA HIS A 166 4.68 -15.35 2.30
C HIS A 166 4.48 -16.82 2.69
N GLN A 167 3.51 -17.11 3.56
CA GLN A 167 3.18 -18.49 3.97
C GLN A 167 2.77 -19.42 2.80
N GLU A 168 2.29 -18.87 1.67
CA GLU A 168 1.96 -19.68 0.49
C GLU A 168 3.19 -20.04 -0.35
N VAL A 169 4.27 -19.27 -0.25
CA VAL A 169 5.47 -19.42 -1.11
C VAL A 169 6.71 -19.89 -0.35
N THR A 170 6.67 -19.88 0.98
CA THR A 170 7.73 -20.42 1.84
C THR A 170 7.23 -21.66 2.58
N PRO A 171 8.09 -22.68 2.78
CA PRO A 171 7.74 -23.90 3.51
C PRO A 171 7.34 -23.69 4.97
#